data_AF-A0A674E2Y0-F1
#
_entry.id   AF-A0A674E2Y0-F1
#
_cell.length_a   1.000
_cell.length_b   1.000
_cell.length_c   1.000
_cell.angle_alpha   90.00
_cell.angle_beta   90.00
_cell.angle_gamma   90.00
#
_symmetry.space_group_name_H-M   'P 1'
#
loop_
_entity.id
_entity.type
_entity.pdbx_description
1 polymer ?
#
loop_
_entity_poly.entity_id
_entity_poly.type
_entity_poly.pdbx_seq_one_letter_code
_entity_poly.pdbx_strand_id
1 'polypeptide(L)'
;MTCFPVVCEVESVMLEMQDPKTGVKSQPQRLVITTIPHAITGEDIVAWLTNCYSIEAEEAWALGTMLVAFGYIYPLQDHKRLVIKPDASLYRFQTPYFWPAQQWPVEDTDYAIYLAKRNIRKKGTLELYEQVQYNSLHKWMNHKWDFIVMQAKEQYRAGKERKKPDRVVFDCQERAYWVVHRPPVRHTHYRNFEEYFYTHRQTRTINAKFTAAYSVTYNKHDPFLAPCLPSNPWVTDDVTYWLLNMANVEIPTKMRVERWTFSFGELLSDPRGRDDFRLFLKKEFSGENLAFWEACEDLKWGTAATMNDKAQTFLTRGAPRWINIDGKTMEVTVKGLKHPHRYVLDAAQTHIFMLMKKDSFGRYLKSPVFKDTQKRAICPDQHMFRSVLCVCESVVSTVEHVVCTVVTTVKLQLNAESQMAACPF
;
A
#
# COMPACT_ATOMS: atom_id res chain seq x y z
N MET A 1 -18.63 -19.30 7.40
CA MET A 1 -17.40 -19.05 8.19
C MET A 1 -16.24 -19.13 7.23
N THR A 2 -15.73 -17.98 6.81
CA THR A 2 -14.78 -17.88 5.71
C THR A 2 -13.38 -17.76 6.29
N CYS A 3 -12.55 -18.77 6.09
CA CYS A 3 -11.10 -18.59 6.06
C CYS A 3 -10.80 -17.39 5.15
N PHE A 4 -9.99 -16.44 5.63
CA PHE A 4 -9.60 -15.28 4.84
C PHE A 4 -8.83 -15.75 3.59
N PRO A 5 -9.14 -15.23 2.38
CA PRO A 5 -8.61 -15.76 1.13
C PRO A 5 -7.08 -15.96 1.12
N VAL A 6 -6.33 -14.97 1.63
CA VAL A 6 -4.86 -15.00 1.62
C VAL A 6 -4.26 -16.03 2.58
N VAL A 7 -4.90 -16.28 3.72
CA VAL A 7 -4.45 -17.31 4.67
C VAL A 7 -4.65 -18.70 4.05
N CYS A 8 -5.81 -18.92 3.44
CA CYS A 8 -6.11 -20.14 2.70
C CYS A 8 -5.18 -20.35 1.50
N GLU A 9 -4.77 -19.27 0.81
CA GLU A 9 -3.79 -19.33 -0.27
C GLU A 9 -2.43 -19.81 0.25
N VAL A 10 -1.89 -19.19 1.32
CA VAL A 10 -0.58 -19.58 1.89
C VAL A 10 -0.59 -21.03 2.38
N GLU A 11 -1.67 -21.49 3.01
CA GLU A 11 -1.82 -22.88 3.43
C GLU A 11 -1.86 -23.86 2.24
N SER A 12 -2.49 -23.50 1.12
CA SER A 12 -2.43 -24.26 -0.13
C SER A 12 -0.99 -24.41 -0.62
N VAL A 13 -0.23 -23.31 -0.63
CA VAL A 13 1.20 -23.34 -0.99
C VAL A 13 1.97 -24.28 -0.05
N MET A 14 1.68 -24.26 1.26
CA MET A 14 2.34 -25.15 2.21
C MET A 14 2.05 -26.63 1.94
N LEU A 15 0.85 -26.96 1.46
CA LEU A 15 0.51 -28.32 1.07
C LEU A 15 1.22 -28.73 -0.23
N GLU A 16 1.27 -27.84 -1.23
CA GLU A 16 1.96 -28.09 -2.51
C GLU A 16 3.48 -28.26 -2.32
N MET A 17 4.10 -27.42 -1.48
CA MET A 17 5.51 -27.53 -1.13
C MET A 17 5.86 -28.84 -0.41
N GLN A 18 4.87 -29.49 0.23
CA GLN A 18 5.01 -30.76 0.91
C GLN A 18 4.63 -31.96 0.04
N ASP A 19 4.24 -31.76 -1.21
CA ASP A 19 3.88 -32.86 -2.11
C ASP A 19 5.10 -33.81 -2.31
N PRO A 20 4.93 -35.15 -2.13
CA PRO A 20 6.04 -36.09 -2.24
C PRO A 20 6.71 -36.17 -3.62
N LYS A 21 6.03 -35.73 -4.68
CA LYS A 21 6.50 -35.82 -6.07
C LYS A 21 6.96 -34.47 -6.62
N THR A 22 6.19 -33.42 -6.36
CA THR A 22 6.40 -32.08 -6.94
C THR A 22 6.86 -31.05 -5.93
N GLY A 23 6.84 -31.36 -4.63
CA GLY A 23 7.21 -30.45 -3.55
C GLY A 23 8.73 -30.26 -3.38
N VAL A 24 9.11 -29.57 -2.32
CA VAL A 24 10.50 -29.29 -1.98
C VAL A 24 11.21 -30.58 -1.57
N LYS A 25 12.36 -30.85 -2.17
CA LYS A 25 13.15 -32.04 -1.88
C LYS A 25 13.61 -32.04 -0.43
N SER A 26 13.32 -33.13 0.28
CA SER A 26 13.71 -33.29 1.67
C SER A 26 14.96 -34.16 1.82
N GLN A 27 15.73 -33.90 2.86
CA GLN A 27 16.97 -34.61 3.19
C GLN A 27 17.06 -34.93 4.69
N PRO A 28 17.84 -35.97 5.07
CA PRO A 28 18.07 -36.30 6.47
C PRO A 28 18.99 -35.27 7.15
N GLN A 29 18.54 -34.73 8.28
CA GLN A 29 19.37 -33.96 9.20
C GLN A 29 20.21 -34.91 10.06
N ARG A 30 21.54 -34.89 9.90
CA ARG A 30 22.46 -35.69 10.72
C ARG A 30 22.85 -34.92 11.99
N LEU A 31 22.50 -35.48 13.16
CA LEU A 31 23.00 -35.04 14.46
C LEU A 31 24.01 -36.06 14.99
N VAL A 32 24.85 -35.65 15.95
CA VAL A 32 25.95 -36.45 16.52
C VAL A 32 25.56 -37.90 16.88
N ILE A 33 24.31 -38.13 17.32
CA ILE A 33 23.84 -39.44 17.81
C ILE A 33 22.61 -39.94 17.05
N THR A 34 21.96 -39.11 16.24
CA THR A 34 20.64 -39.43 15.65
C THR A 34 20.45 -38.72 14.31
N THR A 35 19.83 -39.39 13.35
CA THR A 35 19.41 -38.78 12.08
C THR A 35 17.92 -38.49 12.13
N ILE A 36 17.50 -37.30 11.75
CA ILE A 36 16.10 -36.88 11.71
C ILE A 36 15.69 -36.62 10.25
N PRO A 37 14.71 -37.34 9.67
CA PRO A 37 14.33 -37.18 8.27
C PRO A 37 13.62 -35.85 7.99
N HIS A 38 13.32 -35.55 6.72
CA HIS A 38 12.44 -34.45 6.30
C HIS A 38 12.90 -33.03 6.68
N ALA A 39 14.20 -32.75 6.67
CA ALA A 39 14.69 -31.37 6.62
C ALA A 39 14.74 -30.89 5.17
N ILE A 40 14.57 -29.59 4.93
CA ILE A 40 14.67 -28.96 3.61
C ILE A 40 15.75 -27.87 3.67
N THR A 41 16.38 -27.55 2.54
CA THR A 41 17.36 -26.45 2.48
C THR A 41 16.69 -25.14 2.11
N GLY A 42 17.32 -24.02 2.46
CA GLY A 42 16.85 -22.72 2.00
C GLY A 42 17.04 -22.51 0.50
N GLU A 43 18.11 -23.05 -0.09
CA GLU A 43 18.31 -23.05 -1.55
C GLU A 43 17.20 -23.80 -2.30
N ASP A 44 16.78 -24.98 -1.82
CA ASP A 44 15.71 -25.77 -2.45
C ASP A 44 14.35 -25.09 -2.32
N ILE A 45 14.06 -24.43 -1.18
CA ILE A 45 12.83 -23.66 -1.00
C ILE A 45 12.77 -22.51 -2.02
N VAL A 46 13.83 -21.70 -2.12
CA VAL A 46 13.86 -20.54 -3.03
C VAL A 46 13.76 -21.03 -4.48
N ALA A 47 14.52 -22.06 -4.85
CA ALA A 47 14.47 -22.64 -6.19
C ALA A 47 13.08 -23.19 -6.54
N TRP A 48 12.38 -23.82 -5.59
CA TRP A 48 11.02 -24.30 -5.80
C TRP A 48 10.04 -23.13 -6.04
N LEU A 49 10.11 -22.07 -5.23
CA LEU A 49 9.26 -20.88 -5.38
C LEU A 49 9.49 -20.15 -6.71
N THR A 50 10.76 -19.96 -7.10
CA THR A 50 11.14 -19.39 -8.41
C THR A 50 10.49 -20.16 -9.56
N ASN A 51 10.58 -21.49 -9.54
CA ASN A 51 10.05 -22.33 -10.62
C ASN A 51 8.52 -22.45 -10.59
N CYS A 52 7.91 -22.56 -9.41
CA CYS A 52 6.47 -22.72 -9.25
C CYS A 52 5.70 -21.48 -9.72
N TYR A 53 6.19 -20.29 -9.36
CA TYR A 53 5.53 -19.02 -9.68
C TYR A 53 6.12 -18.29 -10.89
N SER A 54 7.20 -18.79 -11.48
CA SER A 54 7.92 -18.11 -12.58
C SER A 54 8.33 -16.68 -12.21
N ILE A 55 8.84 -16.50 -10.99
CA ILE A 55 9.25 -15.21 -10.41
C ILE A 55 10.78 -15.10 -10.33
N GLU A 56 11.30 -13.88 -10.13
CA GLU A 56 12.73 -13.65 -9.92
C GLU A 56 13.21 -14.23 -8.58
N ALA A 57 14.49 -14.59 -8.48
CA ALA A 57 15.06 -15.20 -7.28
C ALA A 57 14.96 -14.29 -6.04
N GLU A 58 15.04 -12.97 -6.22
CA GLU A 58 14.90 -12.00 -5.12
C GLU A 58 13.46 -11.98 -4.58
N GLU A 59 12.47 -12.06 -5.46
CA GLU A 59 11.05 -12.14 -5.09
C GLU A 59 10.73 -13.48 -4.41
N ALA A 60 11.26 -14.59 -4.93
CA ALA A 60 11.14 -15.91 -4.31
C ALA A 60 11.79 -15.95 -2.92
N TRP A 61 12.94 -15.28 -2.75
CA TRP A 61 13.61 -15.15 -1.45
C TRP A 61 12.78 -14.33 -0.46
N ALA A 62 12.16 -13.23 -0.91
CA ALA A 62 11.26 -12.42 -0.08
C ALA A 62 10.03 -13.23 0.35
N LEU A 63 9.42 -13.98 -0.57
CA LEU A 63 8.29 -14.88 -0.29
C LEU A 63 8.69 -15.99 0.70
N GLY A 64 9.84 -16.64 0.49
CA GLY A 64 10.38 -17.63 1.42
C GLY A 64 10.65 -17.05 2.81
N THR A 65 11.19 -15.83 2.89
CA THR A 65 11.38 -15.11 4.15
C THR A 65 10.04 -14.84 4.85
N MET A 66 9.01 -14.47 4.09
CA MET A 66 7.67 -14.26 4.60
C MET A 66 7.08 -15.54 5.21
N LEU A 67 7.23 -16.69 4.54
CA LEU A 67 6.81 -18.00 5.05
C LEU A 67 7.51 -18.37 6.37
N VAL A 68 8.78 -18.01 6.51
CA VAL A 68 9.55 -18.19 7.76
C VAL A 68 9.08 -17.21 8.85
N ALA A 69 8.86 -15.95 8.50
CA ALA A 69 8.41 -14.91 9.42
C ALA A 69 7.03 -15.20 10.02
N PHE A 70 6.14 -15.83 9.26
CA PHE A 70 4.83 -16.28 9.74
C PHE A 70 4.86 -17.65 10.43
N GLY A 71 6.00 -18.33 10.43
CA GLY A 71 6.16 -19.59 11.14
C GLY A 71 5.55 -20.80 10.44
N TYR A 72 5.25 -20.74 9.15
CA TYR A 72 4.91 -21.94 8.36
C TYR A 72 6.14 -22.82 8.11
N ILE A 73 7.31 -22.20 8.01
CA ILE A 73 8.61 -22.84 7.90
C ILE A 73 9.49 -22.29 9.03
N TYR A 74 10.32 -23.12 9.65
CA TYR A 74 11.23 -22.64 10.70
C TYR A 74 12.66 -23.13 10.50
N PRO A 75 13.67 -22.27 10.76
CA PRO A 75 15.07 -22.64 10.65
C PRO A 75 15.49 -23.55 11.81
N LEU A 76 16.38 -24.51 11.51
CA LEU A 76 16.91 -25.46 12.50
C LEU A 76 18.17 -24.93 13.21
N GLN A 77 18.84 -23.94 12.61
CA GLN A 77 19.94 -23.17 13.19
C GLN A 77 19.54 -21.70 13.25
N ASP A 78 20.11 -20.94 14.20
CA ASP A 78 19.86 -19.48 14.29
C ASP A 78 18.36 -19.13 14.36
N HIS A 79 17.62 -19.85 15.22
CA HIS A 79 16.15 -19.85 15.27
C HIS A 79 15.48 -18.51 15.63
N LYS A 80 16.25 -17.46 15.86
CA LYS A 80 15.75 -16.09 16.11
C LYS A 80 15.67 -15.29 14.83
N ARG A 81 16.50 -15.62 13.84
CA ARG A 81 16.52 -14.96 12.55
C ARG A 81 15.45 -15.58 11.66
N LEU A 82 14.28 -14.94 11.64
CA LEU A 82 13.14 -15.36 10.83
C LEU A 82 13.28 -14.90 9.36
N VAL A 83 14.40 -15.26 8.74
CA VAL A 83 14.73 -14.91 7.35
C VAL A 83 15.29 -16.15 6.70
N ILE A 84 14.84 -16.45 5.47
CA ILE A 84 15.37 -17.58 4.72
C ILE A 84 16.79 -17.26 4.23
N LYS A 85 17.68 -18.24 4.30
CA LYS A 85 19.04 -18.16 3.76
C LYS A 85 19.07 -19.02 2.51
N PRO A 86 19.34 -18.46 1.31
CA PRO A 86 19.36 -19.22 0.05
C PRO A 86 20.65 -20.05 -0.06
N ASP A 87 20.89 -20.91 0.92
CA ASP A 87 22.06 -21.77 1.07
C ASP A 87 21.64 -23.14 1.65
N ALA A 88 22.62 -23.95 2.03
CA ALA A 88 22.41 -25.26 2.65
C ALA A 88 21.86 -25.22 4.10
N SER A 89 21.51 -24.04 4.64
CA SER A 89 20.86 -23.92 5.96
C SER A 89 19.57 -24.75 5.98
N LEU A 90 19.33 -25.43 7.10
CA LEU A 90 18.22 -26.37 7.20
C LEU A 90 16.99 -25.72 7.80
N TYR A 91 15.83 -26.07 7.24
CA TYR A 91 14.51 -25.68 7.67
C TYR A 91 13.61 -26.90 7.80
N ARG A 92 12.43 -26.73 8.41
CA ARG A 92 11.34 -27.70 8.43
C ARG A 92 10.00 -26.99 8.33
N PHE A 93 9.02 -27.70 7.78
CA PHE A 93 7.63 -27.28 7.82
C PHE A 93 7.08 -27.35 9.25
N GLN A 94 6.29 -26.35 9.62
CA GLN A 94 5.53 -26.29 10.85
C GLN A 94 4.29 -27.17 10.77
N THR A 95 3.86 -27.73 11.90
CA THR A 95 2.60 -28.48 11.96
C THR A 95 1.39 -27.53 11.87
N PRO A 96 0.29 -27.93 11.21
CA PRO A 96 -0.95 -27.14 11.15
C PRO A 96 -1.50 -26.71 12.52
N TYR A 97 -1.17 -27.46 13.59
CA TYR A 97 -1.52 -27.08 14.95
C TYR A 97 -0.93 -25.71 15.37
N PHE A 98 0.22 -25.33 14.80
CA PHE A 98 0.93 -24.08 15.10
C PHE A 98 0.86 -23.06 13.95
N TRP A 99 -0.01 -23.26 12.95
CA TRP A 99 -0.17 -22.29 11.87
C TRP A 99 -0.91 -21.03 12.36
N PRO A 100 -0.60 -19.84 11.83
CA PRO A 100 -1.22 -18.58 12.28
C PRO A 100 -2.74 -18.49 12.08
N ALA A 101 -3.30 -19.26 11.14
CA ALA A 101 -4.72 -19.27 10.80
C ALA A 101 -5.64 -19.84 11.89
N GLN A 102 -5.08 -20.33 12.99
CA GLN A 102 -5.85 -20.89 14.09
C GLN A 102 -6.75 -19.82 14.70
N GLN A 103 -8.01 -20.17 14.96
CA GLN A 103 -9.03 -19.27 15.51
C GLN A 103 -8.74 -18.81 16.95
N TRP A 104 -7.74 -19.38 17.60
CA TRP A 104 -7.48 -19.18 19.02
C TRP A 104 -6.41 -18.10 19.24
N PRO A 105 -6.73 -17.04 20.01
CA PRO A 105 -5.75 -16.02 20.34
C PRO A 105 -4.61 -16.63 21.15
N VAL A 106 -3.39 -16.12 20.96
CA VAL A 106 -2.22 -16.62 21.71
C VAL A 106 -2.28 -16.17 23.16
N GLU A 107 -2.66 -17.09 24.05
CA GLU A 107 -2.84 -16.82 25.47
C GLU A 107 -1.52 -16.76 26.24
N ASP A 108 -1.49 -15.88 27.24
CA ASP A 108 -0.36 -15.78 28.16
C ASP A 108 -0.23 -17.01 29.08
N THR A 109 -1.33 -17.74 29.31
CA THR A 109 -1.32 -19.01 30.06
C THR A 109 -0.44 -20.05 29.37
N ASP A 110 -0.62 -20.23 28.05
CA ASP A 110 0.14 -21.21 27.27
C ASP A 110 1.62 -20.84 27.20
N TYR A 111 1.93 -19.54 27.08
CA TYR A 111 3.31 -19.08 27.10
C TYR A 111 3.98 -19.33 28.45
N ALA A 112 3.25 -19.11 29.55
CA ALA A 112 3.74 -19.41 30.89
C ALA A 112 4.02 -20.91 31.08
N ILE A 113 3.14 -21.79 30.57
CA ILE A 113 3.34 -23.25 30.59
C ILE A 113 4.59 -23.63 29.80
N TYR A 114 4.78 -23.07 28.61
CA TYR A 114 5.95 -23.29 27.78
C TYR A 114 7.26 -22.90 28.49
N LEU A 115 7.33 -21.70 29.06
CA LEU A 115 8.50 -21.21 29.78
C LEU A 115 8.77 -22.04 31.05
N ALA A 116 7.72 -22.40 31.80
CA ALA A 116 7.82 -23.27 32.98
C ALA A 116 8.39 -24.65 32.61
N LYS A 117 7.89 -25.25 31.52
CA LYS A 117 8.36 -26.55 31.01
C LYS A 117 9.84 -26.50 30.64
N ARG A 118 10.29 -25.44 29.97
CA ARG A 118 11.72 -25.23 29.65
C ARG A 118 12.58 -25.07 30.89
N ASN A 119 12.11 -24.31 31.88
CA ASN A 119 12.84 -24.13 33.14
C ASN A 119 12.94 -25.44 33.95
N ILE A 120 11.90 -26.29 33.92
CA ILE A 120 11.90 -27.63 34.55
C ILE A 120 12.92 -28.56 33.86
N ARG A 121 13.00 -28.54 32.52
CA ARG A 121 13.91 -29.40 31.76
C ARG A 121 15.37 -29.16 32.12
N LYS A 122 15.77 -27.89 32.24
CA LYS A 122 17.12 -27.50 32.65
C LYS A 122 17.10 -26.07 33.19
N LYS A 123 17.29 -25.92 34.50
CA LYS A 123 17.38 -24.61 35.16
C LYS A 123 18.46 -23.76 34.50
N GLY A 124 18.17 -22.48 34.27
CA GLY A 124 19.11 -21.51 33.70
C GLY A 124 19.25 -21.55 32.17
N THR A 125 18.37 -22.22 31.43
CA THR A 125 18.36 -22.25 29.95
C THR A 125 17.39 -21.28 29.29
N LEU A 126 16.57 -20.59 30.08
CA LEU A 126 15.78 -19.47 29.57
C LEU A 126 16.70 -18.32 29.22
N GLU A 127 16.45 -17.67 28.09
CA GLU A 127 17.19 -16.48 27.70
C GLU A 127 16.79 -15.28 28.55
N LEU A 128 17.60 -14.20 28.55
CA LEU A 128 17.35 -13.03 29.39
C LEU A 128 15.93 -12.44 29.18
N TYR A 129 15.49 -12.30 27.93
CA TYR A 129 14.15 -11.78 27.64
C TYR A 129 13.04 -12.75 28.09
N GLU A 130 13.27 -14.06 27.96
CA GLU A 130 12.34 -15.10 28.41
C GLU A 130 12.26 -15.15 29.94
N GLN A 131 13.38 -14.91 30.64
CA GLN A 131 13.41 -14.80 32.10
C GLN A 131 12.61 -13.60 32.59
N VAL A 132 12.77 -12.44 31.92
CA VAL A 132 11.98 -11.24 32.23
C VAL A 132 10.48 -11.49 32.02
N GLN A 133 10.11 -12.13 30.91
CA GLN A 133 8.72 -12.49 30.63
C GLN A 133 8.19 -13.52 31.64
N TYR A 134 8.95 -14.57 31.94
CA TYR A 134 8.58 -15.60 32.91
C TYR A 134 8.31 -15.01 34.30
N ASN A 135 9.19 -14.11 34.77
CA ASN A 135 9.03 -13.43 36.06
C ASN A 135 7.82 -12.50 36.07
N SER A 136 7.57 -11.81 34.96
CA SER A 136 6.40 -10.92 34.79
C SER A 136 5.10 -11.71 34.82
N LEU A 137 5.03 -12.82 34.07
CA LEU A 137 3.88 -13.74 34.04
C LEU A 137 3.64 -14.40 35.40
N HIS A 138 4.70 -14.82 36.09
CA HIS A 138 4.60 -15.39 37.44
C HIS A 138 3.96 -14.40 38.42
N LYS A 139 4.37 -13.13 38.36
CA LYS A 139 3.81 -12.07 39.21
C LYS A 139 2.37 -11.78 38.86
N TRP A 140 2.04 -11.70 37.57
CA TRP A 140 0.71 -11.33 37.08
C TRP A 140 -0.33 -12.46 37.25
N MET A 141 0.06 -13.70 36.97
CA MET A 141 -0.83 -14.89 37.00
C MET A 141 -0.58 -15.79 38.21
N ASN A 142 -0.09 -15.24 39.32
CA ASN A 142 0.30 -16.03 40.49
C ASN A 142 -0.83 -16.96 40.98
N HIS A 143 -2.07 -16.48 40.96
CA HIS A 143 -3.28 -17.23 41.34
C HIS A 143 -3.55 -18.49 40.49
N LYS A 144 -2.95 -18.62 39.29
CA LYS A 144 -3.04 -19.79 38.40
C LYS A 144 -1.72 -20.59 38.33
N TRP A 145 -0.71 -20.21 39.10
CA TRP A 145 0.64 -20.72 38.87
C TRP A 145 0.81 -22.20 39.19
N ASP A 146 0.12 -22.70 40.21
CA ASP A 146 0.13 -24.14 40.54
C ASP A 146 -0.42 -24.98 39.37
N PHE A 147 -1.48 -24.50 38.72
CA PHE A 147 -2.02 -25.11 37.51
C PHE A 147 -1.02 -25.07 36.35
N ILE A 148 -0.36 -23.93 36.11
CA ILE A 148 0.67 -23.78 35.08
C ILE A 148 1.83 -24.77 35.30
N VAL A 149 2.32 -24.88 36.53
CA VAL A 149 3.41 -25.80 36.88
C VAL A 149 2.96 -27.26 36.77
N MET A 150 1.72 -27.59 37.15
CA MET A 150 1.14 -28.92 36.99
C MET A 150 1.11 -29.31 35.50
N GLN A 151 0.54 -28.46 34.65
CA GLN A 151 0.49 -28.68 33.20
C GLN A 151 1.89 -28.82 32.58
N ALA A 152 2.82 -27.95 32.96
CA ALA A 152 4.20 -28.02 32.47
C ALA A 152 4.90 -29.33 32.86
N LYS A 153 4.67 -29.85 34.07
CA LYS A 153 5.21 -31.14 34.53
C LYS A 153 4.59 -32.31 33.78
N GLU A 154 3.29 -32.30 33.54
CA GLU A 154 2.59 -33.34 32.76
C GLU A 154 3.10 -33.39 31.33
N GLN A 155 3.16 -32.25 30.64
CA GLN A 155 3.72 -32.17 29.28
C GLN A 155 5.18 -32.62 29.23
N TYR A 156 5.99 -32.26 30.23
CA TYR A 156 7.38 -32.72 30.31
C TYR A 156 7.50 -34.24 30.50
N ARG A 157 6.62 -34.85 31.30
CA ARG A 157 6.56 -36.31 31.50
C ARG A 157 6.15 -37.03 30.21
N ALA A 158 5.05 -36.61 29.59
CA ALA A 158 4.58 -37.17 28.32
C ALA A 158 5.64 -37.01 27.21
N GLY A 159 6.38 -35.89 27.20
CA GLY A 159 7.49 -35.67 26.30
C GLY A 159 8.61 -36.71 26.46
N LYS A 160 8.90 -37.19 27.67
CA LYS A 160 9.98 -38.19 27.91
C LYS A 160 9.70 -39.57 27.32
N GLU A 161 8.43 -39.92 27.16
CA GLU A 161 8.01 -41.22 26.60
C GLU A 161 8.27 -41.31 25.08
N ARG A 162 8.45 -40.17 24.41
CA ARG A 162 8.74 -40.11 22.97
C ARG A 162 10.20 -40.45 22.65
N LYS A 163 10.43 -40.97 21.44
CA LYS A 163 11.79 -41.22 20.92
C LYS A 163 12.58 -39.92 20.82
N LYS A 164 13.91 -40.00 20.92
CA LYS A 164 14.80 -38.82 20.90
C LYS A 164 14.60 -37.92 19.66
N PRO A 165 14.52 -38.43 18.41
CA PRO A 165 14.24 -37.60 17.23
C PRO A 165 12.93 -36.82 17.33
N ASP A 166 11.85 -37.49 17.74
CA ASP A 166 10.51 -36.89 17.81
C ASP A 166 10.44 -35.79 18.88
N ARG A 167 11.14 -35.98 20.00
CA ARG A 167 11.28 -34.95 21.05
C ARG A 167 11.98 -33.69 20.51
N VAL A 168 13.05 -33.86 19.74
CA VAL A 168 13.80 -32.73 19.16
C VAL A 168 12.93 -31.95 18.18
N VAL A 169 12.19 -32.63 17.29
CA VAL A 169 11.29 -31.98 16.34
C VAL A 169 10.19 -31.21 17.08
N PHE A 170 9.54 -31.85 18.06
CA PHE A 170 8.48 -31.21 18.84
C PHE A 170 8.98 -29.96 19.59
N ASP A 171 10.14 -30.06 20.25
CA ASP A 171 10.76 -28.92 20.94
C ASP A 171 11.10 -27.76 19.99
N CYS A 172 11.47 -28.06 18.74
CA CYS A 172 11.76 -27.05 17.72
C CYS A 172 10.48 -26.42 17.15
N GLN A 173 9.44 -27.21 16.87
CA GLN A 173 8.13 -26.72 16.42
C GLN A 173 7.51 -25.76 17.42
N GLU A 174 7.47 -26.15 18.70
CA GLU A 174 6.93 -25.31 19.77
C GLU A 174 7.77 -24.04 19.98
N ARG A 175 9.10 -24.14 19.90
CA ARG A 175 9.98 -22.96 19.97
C ARG A 175 9.73 -22.00 18.81
N ALA A 176 9.63 -22.51 17.58
CA ALA A 176 9.38 -21.70 16.40
C ALA A 176 8.05 -20.93 16.52
N TYR A 177 7.00 -21.60 16.98
CA TYR A 177 5.71 -20.97 17.28
C TYR A 177 5.86 -19.80 18.25
N TRP A 178 6.57 -20.00 19.37
CA TRP A 178 6.75 -18.93 20.36
C TRP A 178 7.68 -17.81 19.91
N VAL A 179 8.68 -18.08 19.07
CA VAL A 179 9.53 -17.02 18.50
C VAL A 179 8.71 -16.09 17.61
N VAL A 180 7.75 -16.60 16.83
CA VAL A 180 6.86 -15.77 16.01
C VAL A 180 5.89 -14.95 16.88
N HIS A 181 5.29 -15.59 17.90
CA HIS A 181 4.23 -14.95 18.69
C HIS A 181 4.71 -14.15 19.90
N ARG A 182 5.93 -14.39 20.38
CA ARG A 182 6.58 -13.68 21.50
C ARG A 182 8.06 -13.43 21.16
N PRO A 183 8.33 -12.63 20.10
CA PRO A 183 9.69 -12.46 19.57
C PRO A 183 10.63 -11.76 20.57
N PRO A 184 11.95 -12.02 20.49
CA PRO A 184 12.94 -11.21 21.18
C PRO A 184 12.84 -9.75 20.72
N VAL A 185 12.92 -8.81 21.67
CA VAL A 185 12.78 -7.37 21.43
C VAL A 185 13.66 -6.92 20.24
N ARG A 186 13.06 -6.17 19.29
CA ARG A 186 13.62 -5.65 18.01
C ARG A 186 13.46 -6.51 16.74
N HIS A 187 12.55 -7.48 16.70
CA HIS A 187 12.05 -7.97 15.41
C HIS A 187 10.82 -7.14 15.03
N THR A 188 10.84 -6.58 13.81
CA THR A 188 9.72 -5.81 13.25
C THR A 188 8.42 -6.56 13.49
N HIS A 189 7.44 -5.87 14.09
CA HIS A 189 6.14 -6.42 14.41
C HIS A 189 5.41 -6.79 13.11
N TYR A 190 5.53 -8.04 12.66
CA TYR A 190 4.63 -8.63 11.65
C TYR A 190 3.18 -8.77 12.17
N ARG A 191 2.92 -8.36 13.43
CA ARG A 191 1.61 -8.38 14.09
C ARG A 191 0.56 -7.44 13.48
N ASN A 192 0.91 -6.53 12.56
CA ASN A 192 -0.08 -5.68 11.87
C ASN A 192 -0.84 -6.40 10.74
N PHE A 193 -0.83 -7.74 10.75
CA PHE A 193 -1.54 -8.60 9.81
C PHE A 193 -3.06 -8.38 9.82
N GLU A 194 -3.64 -8.21 11.00
CA GLU A 194 -5.08 -7.98 11.14
C GLU A 194 -5.55 -6.63 10.60
N GLU A 195 -4.69 -5.65 10.32
CA GLU A 195 -5.17 -4.36 9.80
C GLU A 195 -5.08 -4.29 8.27
N TYR A 196 -4.15 -5.03 7.66
CA TYR A 196 -3.83 -4.95 6.24
C TYR A 196 -4.83 -5.72 5.34
N PHE A 197 -5.40 -6.83 5.83
CA PHE A 197 -6.30 -7.68 5.04
C PHE A 197 -7.79 -7.27 5.11
N TYR A 198 -8.18 -6.45 6.08
CA TYR A 198 -9.59 -6.07 6.28
C TYR A 198 -10.12 -5.07 5.23
N THR A 199 -9.23 -4.41 4.48
CA THR A 199 -9.58 -3.23 3.68
C THR A 199 -9.81 -3.50 2.19
N HIS A 200 -9.61 -4.73 1.70
CA HIS A 200 -9.61 -4.98 0.26
C HIS A 200 -10.91 -5.60 -0.25
N ARG A 201 -11.88 -4.72 -0.57
CA ARG A 201 -12.99 -5.06 -1.48
C ARG A 201 -13.35 -3.84 -2.32
N GLN A 202 -13.16 -3.90 -3.65
CA GLN A 202 -13.85 -2.99 -4.56
C GLN A 202 -14.35 -3.68 -5.82
N THR A 203 -15.60 -3.37 -6.13
CA THR A 203 -16.44 -3.84 -7.23
C THR A 203 -16.04 -3.13 -8.53
N ARG A 204 -15.64 -3.89 -9.57
CA ARG A 204 -15.21 -3.36 -10.88
C ARG A 204 -16.20 -3.78 -11.97
N THR A 205 -16.96 -2.85 -12.57
CA THR A 205 -17.50 -3.08 -13.94
C THR A 205 -17.95 -1.86 -14.77
N ILE A 206 -17.55 -0.61 -14.47
CA ILE A 206 -17.96 0.54 -15.32
C ILE A 206 -16.77 1.39 -15.82
N ASN A 207 -15.54 1.22 -15.32
CA ASN A 207 -14.50 2.26 -15.42
C ASN A 207 -13.43 2.09 -16.52
N ALA A 208 -13.24 0.89 -17.11
CA ALA A 208 -12.01 0.59 -17.88
C ALA A 208 -11.76 1.51 -19.10
N LYS A 209 -12.78 1.84 -19.89
CA LYS A 209 -12.62 2.72 -21.08
C LYS A 209 -12.29 4.16 -20.70
N PHE A 210 -12.89 4.68 -19.63
CA PHE A 210 -12.62 6.02 -19.13
C PHE A 210 -11.21 6.09 -18.51
N THR A 211 -10.83 5.09 -17.72
CA THR A 211 -9.49 4.98 -17.14
C THR A 211 -8.41 4.90 -18.21
N ALA A 212 -8.60 4.11 -19.28
CA ALA A 212 -7.63 4.02 -20.37
C ALA A 212 -7.45 5.35 -21.12
N ALA A 213 -8.54 6.04 -21.45
CA ALA A 213 -8.49 7.35 -22.11
C ALA A 213 -7.82 8.41 -21.22
N TYR A 214 -8.09 8.38 -19.91
CA TYR A 214 -7.39 9.22 -18.93
C TYR A 214 -5.89 8.93 -18.94
N SER A 215 -5.47 7.68 -18.77
CA SER A 215 -4.05 7.32 -18.77
C SER A 215 -3.32 7.76 -20.04
N VAL A 216 -3.93 7.62 -21.22
CA VAL A 216 -3.34 8.08 -22.49
C VAL A 216 -3.21 9.60 -22.55
N THR A 217 -4.17 10.35 -22.00
CA THR A 217 -4.14 11.82 -22.01
C THR A 217 -3.03 12.37 -21.10
N TYR A 218 -2.80 11.74 -19.95
CA TYR A 218 -1.87 12.23 -18.93
C TYR A 218 -0.48 11.57 -18.99
N ASN A 219 -0.22 10.61 -19.87
CA ASN A 219 1.04 9.84 -19.85
C ASN A 219 2.29 10.72 -19.96
N LYS A 220 2.28 11.76 -20.79
CA LYS A 220 3.39 12.72 -20.94
C LYS A 220 3.53 13.68 -19.75
N HIS A 221 2.54 13.72 -18.87
CA HIS A 221 2.51 14.54 -17.66
C HIS A 221 2.81 13.74 -16.40
N ASP A 222 3.07 12.43 -16.51
CA ASP A 222 3.44 11.56 -15.40
C ASP A 222 4.98 11.40 -15.35
N PRO A 223 5.65 11.94 -14.32
CA PRO A 223 7.11 11.85 -14.19
C PRO A 223 7.67 10.42 -14.03
N PHE A 224 6.82 9.41 -13.77
CA PHE A 224 7.22 8.00 -13.75
C PHE A 224 7.19 7.36 -15.14
N LEU A 225 6.39 7.89 -16.07
CA LEU A 225 6.21 7.34 -17.41
C LEU A 225 6.91 8.16 -18.49
N ALA A 226 7.14 9.45 -18.23
CA ALA A 226 7.79 10.37 -19.15
C ALA A 226 8.80 11.27 -18.41
N PRO A 227 9.94 11.60 -19.04
CA PRO A 227 10.89 12.52 -18.43
C PRO A 227 10.27 13.90 -18.24
N CYS A 228 10.49 14.48 -17.07
CA CYS A 228 10.11 15.85 -16.78
C CYS A 228 11.31 16.79 -16.98
N LEU A 229 11.06 18.00 -17.49
CA LEU A 229 12.09 18.97 -17.83
C LEU A 229 12.17 20.09 -16.79
N PRO A 230 13.38 20.49 -16.35
CA PRO A 230 14.69 20.10 -16.92
C PRO A 230 15.16 18.70 -16.51
N SER A 231 14.76 18.23 -15.33
CA SER A 231 15.03 16.88 -14.81
C SER A 231 14.07 16.56 -13.65
N ASN A 232 14.04 15.30 -13.20
CA ASN A 232 13.33 14.90 -11.99
C ASN A 232 14.16 15.28 -10.74
N PRO A 233 13.64 16.15 -9.84
CA PRO A 233 14.38 16.59 -8.65
C PRO A 233 14.79 15.43 -7.74
N TRP A 234 14.00 14.35 -7.68
CA TRP A 234 14.31 13.19 -6.84
C TRP A 234 15.48 12.34 -7.36
N VAL A 235 15.87 12.52 -8.62
CA VAL A 235 16.95 11.78 -9.27
C VAL A 235 18.22 12.63 -9.40
N THR A 236 18.05 13.95 -9.52
CA THR A 236 19.14 14.87 -9.89
C THR A 236 19.46 15.91 -8.83
N ASP A 237 18.67 16.00 -7.75
CA ASP A 237 18.72 17.04 -6.73
C ASP A 237 18.59 18.49 -7.29
N ASP A 238 18.25 18.65 -8.56
CA ASP A 238 17.95 19.94 -9.19
C ASP A 238 16.47 20.32 -8.95
N VAL A 239 16.26 21.30 -8.07
CA VAL A 239 14.91 21.79 -7.70
C VAL A 239 14.27 22.68 -8.76
N THR A 240 14.94 22.95 -9.90
CA THR A 240 14.45 23.85 -10.95
C THR A 240 13.08 23.43 -11.47
N TYR A 241 12.80 22.13 -11.60
CA TYR A 241 11.46 21.64 -11.99
C TYR A 241 10.36 22.14 -11.03
N TRP A 242 10.59 22.11 -9.72
CA TRP A 242 9.62 22.61 -8.73
C TRP A 242 9.47 24.12 -8.80
N LEU A 243 10.58 24.85 -8.93
CA LEU A 243 10.55 26.32 -9.03
C LEU A 243 9.74 26.79 -10.24
N LEU A 244 9.91 26.14 -11.40
CA LEU A 244 9.17 26.44 -12.62
C LEU A 244 7.67 26.09 -12.53
N ASN A 245 7.29 25.20 -11.62
CA ASN A 245 5.91 24.73 -11.45
C ASN A 245 5.25 25.21 -10.14
N MET A 246 5.84 26.19 -9.42
CA MET A 246 5.20 26.78 -8.23
C MET A 246 3.83 27.39 -8.57
N ALA A 247 2.90 27.38 -7.61
CA ALA A 247 1.51 27.78 -7.82
C ALA A 247 1.36 29.18 -8.45
N ASN A 248 2.19 30.13 -8.04
CA ASN A 248 2.13 31.56 -8.34
C ASN A 248 3.23 32.07 -9.29
N VAL A 249 3.83 31.20 -10.12
CA VAL A 249 4.80 31.65 -11.13
C VAL A 249 4.15 32.61 -12.13
N GLU A 250 4.89 33.65 -12.53
CA GLU A 250 4.41 34.62 -13.52
C GLU A 250 4.22 33.97 -14.89
N ILE A 251 5.21 33.19 -15.33
CA ILE A 251 5.25 32.51 -16.62
C ILE A 251 5.18 30.99 -16.38
N PRO A 252 4.06 30.32 -16.68
CA PRO A 252 3.95 28.87 -16.54
C PRO A 252 4.76 28.12 -17.62
N THR A 253 5.03 26.84 -17.37
CA THR A 253 5.65 25.95 -18.37
C THR A 253 4.65 25.59 -19.48
N LYS A 254 5.15 25.24 -20.68
CA LYS A 254 4.30 24.80 -21.80
C LYS A 254 3.46 23.59 -21.43
N MET A 255 4.04 22.60 -20.75
CA MET A 255 3.31 21.43 -20.25
C MET A 255 2.18 21.82 -19.29
N ARG A 256 2.41 22.78 -18.38
CA ARG A 256 1.38 23.25 -17.46
C ARG A 256 0.21 23.90 -18.21
N VAL A 257 0.50 24.74 -19.21
CA VAL A 257 -0.53 25.38 -20.04
C VAL A 257 -1.27 24.38 -20.94
N GLU A 258 -0.57 23.39 -21.50
CA GLU A 258 -1.16 22.29 -22.26
C GLU A 258 -2.16 21.51 -21.41
N ARG A 259 -1.80 21.21 -20.16
CA ARG A 259 -2.66 20.47 -19.22
C ARG A 259 -4.01 21.17 -18.97
N TRP A 260 -4.06 22.50 -19.02
CA TRP A 260 -5.33 23.25 -18.91
C TRP A 260 -6.32 22.92 -20.03
N THR A 261 -5.85 22.39 -21.17
CA THR A 261 -6.69 22.02 -22.31
C THR A 261 -7.38 20.67 -22.13
N PHE A 262 -6.87 19.80 -21.24
CA PHE A 262 -7.37 18.44 -21.05
C PHE A 262 -8.79 18.43 -20.49
N SER A 263 -9.07 19.34 -19.57
CA SER A 263 -10.42 19.54 -19.06
C SER A 263 -10.57 20.90 -18.40
N PHE A 264 -11.82 21.35 -18.29
CA PHE A 264 -12.11 22.55 -17.51
C PHE A 264 -11.73 22.41 -16.03
N GLY A 265 -11.77 21.18 -15.49
CA GLY A 265 -11.31 20.90 -14.13
C GLY A 265 -9.82 21.15 -13.94
N GLU A 266 -8.99 20.80 -14.93
CA GLU A 266 -7.55 21.07 -14.90
C GLU A 266 -7.24 22.57 -14.89
N LEU A 267 -7.93 23.34 -15.74
CA LEU A 267 -7.81 24.80 -15.75
C LEU A 267 -8.18 25.43 -14.39
N LEU A 268 -9.29 25.00 -13.78
CA LEU A 268 -9.75 25.58 -12.51
C LEU A 268 -8.96 25.10 -11.29
N SER A 269 -8.40 23.89 -11.33
CA SER A 269 -7.56 23.36 -10.24
C SER A 269 -6.22 24.09 -10.15
N ASP A 270 -5.75 24.67 -11.26
CA ASP A 270 -4.53 25.47 -11.31
C ASP A 270 -4.79 26.94 -10.93
N PRO A 271 -4.16 27.48 -9.87
CA PRO A 271 -4.28 28.91 -9.51
C PRO A 271 -3.89 29.86 -10.66
N ARG A 272 -2.80 29.57 -11.38
CA ARG A 272 -2.36 30.40 -12.51
C ARG A 272 -3.32 30.26 -13.69
N GLY A 273 -3.88 29.08 -13.91
CA GLY A 273 -4.93 28.83 -14.89
C GLY A 273 -6.20 29.65 -14.62
N ARG A 274 -6.65 29.69 -13.35
CA ARG A 274 -7.75 30.54 -12.91
C ARG A 274 -7.48 32.03 -13.14
N ASP A 275 -6.26 32.49 -12.88
CA ASP A 275 -5.90 33.90 -13.10
C ASP A 275 -5.99 34.28 -14.58
N ASP A 276 -5.54 33.40 -15.48
CA ASP A 276 -5.61 33.60 -16.93
C ASP A 276 -7.07 33.57 -17.44
N PHE A 277 -7.85 32.60 -16.95
CA PHE A 277 -9.27 32.51 -17.25
C PHE A 277 -10.06 33.72 -16.73
N ARG A 278 -9.72 34.24 -15.54
CA ARG A 278 -10.31 35.45 -14.98
C ARG A 278 -10.04 36.67 -15.86
N LEU A 279 -8.83 36.77 -16.43
CA LEU A 279 -8.50 37.85 -17.37
C LEU A 279 -9.37 37.79 -18.63
N PHE A 280 -9.63 36.59 -19.14
CA PHE A 280 -10.56 36.36 -20.24
C PHE A 280 -12.01 36.76 -19.87
N LEU A 281 -12.54 36.26 -18.76
CA LEU A 281 -13.92 36.54 -18.33
C LEU A 281 -14.16 38.03 -18.03
N LYS A 282 -13.14 38.76 -17.54
CA LYS A 282 -13.22 40.22 -17.34
C LYS A 282 -13.48 40.97 -18.65
N LYS A 283 -12.91 40.51 -19.78
CA LYS A 283 -13.14 41.11 -21.09
C LYS A 283 -14.55 40.86 -21.62
N GLU A 284 -15.20 39.81 -21.14
CA GLU A 284 -16.55 39.41 -21.54
C GLU A 284 -17.61 39.76 -20.49
N PHE A 285 -17.25 40.55 -19.46
CA PHE A 285 -18.14 40.92 -18.37
C PHE A 285 -18.85 39.73 -17.69
N SER A 286 -18.16 38.59 -17.55
CA SER A 286 -18.69 37.33 -17.00
C SER A 286 -17.87 36.77 -15.83
N GLY A 287 -17.04 37.62 -15.20
CA GLY A 287 -16.11 37.26 -14.14
C GLY A 287 -16.78 36.87 -12.81
N GLU A 288 -18.05 37.22 -12.61
CA GLU A 288 -18.85 36.87 -11.45
C GLU A 288 -19.03 35.36 -11.29
N ASN A 289 -19.11 34.62 -12.39
CA ASN A 289 -19.27 33.15 -12.38
C ASN A 289 -18.06 32.45 -11.74
N LEU A 290 -16.86 32.86 -12.13
CA LEU A 290 -15.63 32.32 -11.54
C LEU A 290 -15.49 32.75 -10.07
N ALA A 291 -15.77 34.02 -9.75
CA ALA A 291 -15.71 34.50 -8.38
C ALA A 291 -16.67 33.75 -7.45
N PHE A 292 -17.88 33.43 -7.92
CA PHE A 292 -18.82 32.60 -7.18
C PHE A 292 -18.32 31.17 -6.99
N TRP A 293 -17.76 30.56 -8.04
CA TRP A 293 -17.20 29.21 -7.95
C TRP A 293 -16.05 29.15 -6.92
N GLU A 294 -15.17 30.15 -6.91
CA GLU A 294 -14.06 30.25 -5.94
C GLU A 294 -14.55 30.42 -4.50
N ALA A 295 -15.60 31.23 -4.30
CA ALA A 295 -16.21 31.38 -2.99
C ALA A 295 -16.84 30.06 -2.49
N CYS A 296 -17.39 29.24 -3.39
CA CYS A 296 -17.90 27.91 -3.03
C CYS A 296 -16.76 26.96 -2.65
N GLU A 297 -15.61 26.99 -3.33
CA GLU A 297 -14.43 26.22 -2.92
C GLU A 297 -13.90 26.65 -1.54
N ASP A 298 -13.83 27.96 -1.30
CA ASP A 298 -13.41 28.51 0.00
C ASP A 298 -14.42 28.21 1.13
N LEU A 299 -15.72 28.12 0.83
CA LEU A 299 -16.71 27.62 1.78
C LEU A 299 -16.49 26.15 2.12
N LYS A 300 -16.18 25.32 1.11
CA LYS A 300 -15.98 23.88 1.27
C LYS A 300 -14.71 23.53 2.03
N TRP A 301 -13.63 24.27 1.82
CA TRP A 301 -12.32 23.92 2.38
C TRP A 301 -11.83 24.90 3.45
N GLY A 302 -12.50 26.04 3.62
CA GLY A 302 -12.17 27.04 4.62
C GLY A 302 -12.63 26.70 6.04
N THR A 303 -12.34 27.63 6.96
CA THR A 303 -12.65 27.48 8.38
C THR A 303 -14.15 27.52 8.65
N ALA A 304 -14.63 26.61 9.51
CA ALA A 304 -16.05 26.53 9.88
C ALA A 304 -16.60 27.83 10.50
N ALA A 305 -15.75 28.61 11.18
CA ALA A 305 -16.12 29.88 11.81
C ALA A 305 -16.71 30.92 10.83
N THR A 306 -16.25 30.94 9.58
CA THR A 306 -16.70 31.90 8.56
C THR A 306 -17.81 31.36 7.65
N MET A 307 -18.28 30.13 7.90
CA MET A 307 -19.17 29.40 6.99
C MET A 307 -20.54 30.09 6.83
N ASN A 308 -21.13 30.56 7.93
CA ASN A 308 -22.45 31.21 7.89
C ASN A 308 -22.42 32.55 7.13
N ASP A 309 -21.42 33.39 7.41
CA ASP A 309 -21.29 34.71 6.77
C ASP A 309 -21.02 34.57 5.26
N LYS A 310 -20.14 33.62 4.88
CA LYS A 310 -19.84 33.32 3.47
C LYS A 310 -21.06 32.77 2.73
N ALA A 311 -21.83 31.87 3.35
CA ALA A 311 -23.00 31.26 2.71
C ALA A 311 -24.10 32.29 2.37
N GLN A 312 -24.26 33.35 3.17
CA GLN A 312 -25.32 34.36 2.95
C GLN A 312 -24.94 35.47 1.96
N THR A 313 -23.65 35.64 1.65
CA THR A 313 -23.14 36.78 0.86
C THR A 313 -23.51 36.69 -0.63
N PHE A 314 -23.79 35.51 -1.18
CA PHE A 314 -23.83 35.31 -2.64
C PHE A 314 -25.22 35.23 -3.30
N LEU A 315 -26.31 35.18 -2.54
CA LEU A 315 -27.67 34.95 -3.11
C LEU A 315 -28.76 35.95 -2.67
N THR A 316 -28.38 37.05 -2.01
CA THR A 316 -29.37 38.11 -1.68
C THR A 316 -29.83 38.80 -2.96
N ARG A 317 -31.16 38.97 -3.15
CA ARG A 317 -31.72 39.73 -4.29
C ARG A 317 -31.11 41.14 -4.34
N GLY A 318 -30.44 41.47 -5.44
CA GLY A 318 -29.72 42.74 -5.61
C GLY A 318 -28.25 42.73 -5.17
N ALA A 319 -27.66 41.55 -4.89
CA ALA A 319 -26.23 41.44 -4.62
C ALA A 319 -25.40 42.02 -5.80
N PRO A 320 -24.27 42.71 -5.54
CA PRO A 320 -23.45 43.38 -6.57
C PRO A 320 -22.88 42.46 -7.66
N ARG A 321 -23.03 41.13 -7.51
CA ARG A 321 -22.52 40.08 -8.41
C ARG A 321 -23.57 38.97 -8.61
N TRP A 322 -24.73 39.35 -9.14
CA TRP A 322 -25.82 38.41 -9.42
C TRP A 322 -25.38 37.36 -10.46
N ILE A 323 -25.45 36.08 -10.10
CA ILE A 323 -25.14 34.96 -11.00
C ILE A 323 -26.39 34.44 -11.70
N ASN A 324 -26.25 33.97 -12.94
CA ASN A 324 -27.35 33.37 -13.68
C ASN A 324 -27.45 31.87 -13.35
N ILE A 325 -28.36 31.50 -12.45
CA ILE A 325 -28.70 30.10 -12.14
C ILE A 325 -30.19 29.85 -12.42
N ASP A 326 -30.52 28.62 -12.84
CA ASP A 326 -31.90 28.25 -13.12
C ASP A 326 -32.77 28.25 -11.84
N GLY A 327 -34.09 28.44 -12.02
CA GLY A 327 -35.02 28.59 -10.90
C GLY A 327 -35.04 27.40 -9.94
N LYS A 328 -34.85 26.17 -10.43
CA LYS A 328 -34.82 24.97 -9.60
C LYS A 328 -33.56 24.94 -8.74
N THR A 329 -32.40 25.25 -9.32
CA THR A 329 -31.13 25.35 -8.58
C THR A 329 -31.17 26.47 -7.53
N MET A 330 -31.77 27.62 -7.87
CA MET A 330 -31.99 28.71 -6.91
C MET A 330 -32.85 28.28 -5.72
N GLU A 331 -33.97 27.59 -5.97
CA GLU A 331 -34.88 27.12 -4.91
C GLU A 331 -34.21 26.13 -3.96
N VAL A 332 -33.45 25.16 -4.50
CA VAL A 332 -32.67 24.20 -3.70
C VAL A 332 -31.66 24.94 -2.82
N THR A 333 -30.95 25.92 -3.37
CA THR A 333 -29.92 26.65 -2.64
C THR A 333 -30.52 27.52 -1.53
N VAL A 334 -31.61 28.25 -1.81
CA VAL A 334 -32.33 29.05 -0.81
C VAL A 334 -32.89 28.18 0.32
N LYS A 335 -33.40 26.98 0.00
CA LYS A 335 -33.86 26.03 1.02
C LYS A 335 -32.71 25.53 1.89
N GLY A 336 -31.57 25.20 1.29
CA GLY A 336 -30.36 24.76 2.00
C GLY A 336 -29.81 25.84 2.94
N LEU A 337 -29.85 27.11 2.53
CA LEU A 337 -29.37 28.24 3.33
C LEU A 337 -30.15 28.46 4.64
N LYS A 338 -31.32 27.84 4.83
CA LYS A 338 -32.02 27.81 6.13
C LYS A 338 -31.23 27.07 7.20
N HIS A 339 -30.42 26.09 6.79
CA HIS A 339 -29.52 25.32 7.65
C HIS A 339 -28.14 25.21 6.98
N PRO A 340 -27.31 26.25 7.02
CA PRO A 340 -26.04 26.28 6.30
C PRO A 340 -25.11 25.14 6.72
N HIS A 341 -24.53 24.49 5.71
CA HIS A 341 -23.49 23.49 5.88
C HIS A 341 -22.47 23.62 4.74
N ARG A 342 -21.34 22.92 4.86
CA ARG A 342 -20.20 23.02 3.96
C ARG A 342 -20.50 22.77 2.47
N TYR A 343 -21.58 22.03 2.17
CA TYR A 343 -22.01 21.63 0.83
C TYR A 343 -23.29 22.34 0.36
N VAL A 344 -23.73 23.38 1.09
CA VAL A 344 -25.03 24.04 0.83
C VAL A 344 -25.11 24.69 -0.55
N LEU A 345 -23.96 25.05 -1.14
CA LEU A 345 -23.87 25.68 -2.46
C LEU A 345 -23.52 24.70 -3.60
N ASP A 346 -23.40 23.39 -3.35
CA ASP A 346 -22.91 22.42 -4.35
C ASP A 346 -23.72 22.39 -5.65
N ALA A 347 -25.05 22.50 -5.53
CA ALA A 347 -25.95 22.52 -6.69
C ALA A 347 -25.69 23.75 -7.57
N ALA A 348 -25.64 24.94 -6.95
CA ALA A 348 -25.35 26.20 -7.64
C ALA A 348 -23.93 26.21 -8.21
N GLN A 349 -22.95 25.73 -7.45
CA GLN A 349 -21.58 25.65 -7.90
C GLN A 349 -21.43 24.72 -9.11
N THR A 350 -22.08 23.56 -9.09
CA THR A 350 -22.07 22.60 -10.21
C THR A 350 -22.73 23.19 -11.44
N HIS A 351 -23.85 23.91 -11.26
CA HIS A 351 -24.53 24.61 -12.34
C HIS A 351 -23.59 25.64 -13.00
N ILE A 352 -22.96 26.50 -12.21
CA ILE A 352 -22.03 27.54 -12.69
C ILE A 352 -20.78 26.93 -13.33
N PHE A 353 -20.24 25.85 -12.75
CA PHE A 353 -19.15 25.10 -13.36
C PHE A 353 -19.54 24.58 -14.76
N MET A 354 -20.71 23.97 -14.89
CA MET A 354 -21.18 23.44 -16.18
C MET A 354 -21.52 24.52 -17.19
N LEU A 355 -22.02 25.68 -16.73
CA LEU A 355 -22.23 26.87 -17.56
C LEU A 355 -20.90 27.34 -18.15
N MET A 356 -19.90 27.61 -17.31
CA MET A 356 -18.58 28.04 -17.77
C MET A 356 -17.89 26.98 -18.63
N LYS A 357 -18.03 25.69 -18.29
CA LYS A 357 -17.47 24.58 -19.08
C LYS A 357 -18.04 24.53 -20.50
N LYS A 358 -19.35 24.72 -20.65
CA LYS A 358 -20.04 24.62 -21.95
C LYS A 358 -19.89 25.87 -22.80
N ASP A 359 -19.92 27.05 -22.19
CA ASP A 359 -19.98 28.31 -22.93
C ASP A 359 -18.64 29.06 -22.97
N SER A 360 -18.00 29.25 -21.81
CA SER A 360 -16.81 30.10 -21.68
C SER A 360 -15.51 29.37 -22.00
N PHE A 361 -15.35 28.12 -21.56
CA PHE A 361 -14.08 27.38 -21.65
C PHE A 361 -13.63 27.16 -23.11
N GLY A 362 -14.54 26.72 -23.98
CA GLY A 362 -14.22 26.52 -25.40
C GLY A 362 -13.85 27.82 -26.13
N ARG A 363 -14.41 28.96 -25.70
CA ARG A 363 -14.07 30.30 -26.23
C ARG A 363 -12.75 30.79 -25.66
N TYR A 364 -12.49 30.56 -24.38
CA TYR A 364 -11.20 30.85 -23.73
C TYR A 364 -10.03 30.17 -24.47
N LEU A 365 -10.13 28.88 -24.77
CA LEU A 365 -9.08 28.13 -25.49
C LEU A 365 -8.79 28.68 -26.90
N LYS A 366 -9.74 29.41 -27.50
CA LYS A 366 -9.59 30.04 -28.82
C LYS A 366 -9.20 31.52 -28.73
N SER A 367 -9.25 32.10 -27.53
CA SER A 367 -9.08 33.53 -27.30
C SER A 367 -7.63 33.98 -27.48
N PRO A 368 -7.40 35.28 -27.77
CA PRO A 368 -6.05 35.84 -27.76
C PRO A 368 -5.35 35.67 -26.40
N VAL A 369 -6.10 35.71 -25.29
CA VAL A 369 -5.56 35.57 -23.93
C VAL A 369 -4.83 34.23 -23.77
N PHE A 370 -5.51 33.12 -24.09
CA PHE A 370 -4.91 31.79 -24.00
C PHE A 370 -3.75 31.61 -24.99
N LYS A 371 -3.90 32.07 -26.23
CA LYS A 371 -2.85 31.97 -27.26
C LYS A 371 -1.59 32.74 -26.88
N ASP A 372 -1.73 33.93 -26.29
CA ASP A 372 -0.61 34.74 -25.81
C ASP A 372 0.09 34.08 -24.61
N THR A 373 -0.67 33.46 -23.71
CA THR A 373 -0.12 32.69 -22.59
C THR A 373 0.61 31.43 -23.08
N GLN A 374 0.05 30.69 -24.03
CA GLN A 374 0.70 29.54 -24.65
C GLN A 374 2.00 29.92 -25.38
N LYS A 375 2.02 31.07 -26.07
CA LYS A 375 3.22 31.58 -26.77
C LYS A 375 4.34 31.98 -25.81
N ARG A 376 3.98 32.56 -24.65
CA ARG A 376 4.95 33.00 -23.64
C ARG A 376 5.42 31.88 -22.71
N ALA A 377 4.69 30.77 -22.65
CA ALA A 377 4.99 29.68 -21.75
C ALA A 377 6.39 29.09 -21.98
N ILE A 378 7.11 28.83 -20.90
CA ILE A 378 8.50 28.40 -20.93
C ILE A 378 8.55 26.91 -21.30
N CYS A 379 9.46 26.55 -22.19
CA CYS A 379 9.86 25.16 -22.42
C CYS A 379 11.27 25.02 -21.86
N PRO A 380 11.45 24.48 -20.65
CA PRO A 380 12.77 24.31 -20.08
C PRO A 380 13.60 23.37 -20.96
N ASP A 381 14.84 23.72 -21.21
CA ASP A 381 15.78 22.80 -21.84
C ASP A 381 16.10 21.66 -20.88
N GLN A 382 16.46 20.51 -21.42
CA GLN A 382 16.89 19.38 -20.61
C GLN A 382 18.15 19.76 -19.83
N HIS A 383 18.22 19.34 -18.56
CA HIS A 383 19.40 19.58 -17.75
C HIS A 383 20.63 18.93 -18.42
N MET A 384 21.61 19.75 -18.80
CA MET A 384 22.87 19.27 -19.38
C MET A 384 23.83 18.93 -18.24
N PHE A 385 23.93 17.64 -17.92
CA PHE A 385 24.93 17.16 -16.97
C PHE A 385 26.32 17.60 -17.44
N ARG A 386 26.98 18.54 -16.73
CA ARG A 386 28.42 18.70 -16.88
C ARG A 386 29.05 17.45 -16.28
N SER A 387 29.78 16.72 -17.12
CA SER A 387 30.43 15.45 -16.78
C SER A 387 31.33 15.59 -15.56
N VAL A 388 30.79 15.25 -14.39
CA VAL A 388 31.57 14.87 -13.21
C VAL A 388 30.99 13.54 -12.74
N LEU A 389 31.64 12.48 -13.24
CA LEU A 389 31.68 11.12 -12.69
C LEU A 389 30.38 10.29 -12.68
N CYS A 390 30.24 9.49 -13.75
CA CYS A 390 29.90 8.07 -13.74
C CYS A 390 29.61 7.44 -12.36
N VAL A 391 28.36 7.50 -11.89
CA VAL A 391 27.71 6.49 -11.04
C VAL A 391 26.19 6.71 -11.15
N CYS A 392 25.47 6.12 -12.11
CA CYS A 392 24.00 5.92 -12.02
C CYS A 392 23.34 5.17 -13.20
N GLU A 393 24.09 4.53 -14.11
CA GLU A 393 23.45 3.66 -15.12
C GLU A 393 22.77 2.42 -14.51
N SER A 394 23.11 2.06 -13.27
CA SER A 394 22.49 0.93 -12.56
C SER A 394 21.12 1.24 -11.95
N VAL A 395 20.79 2.48 -11.61
CA VAL A 395 19.52 2.81 -10.90
C VAL A 395 18.37 3.04 -11.89
N VAL A 396 18.65 3.61 -13.07
CA VAL A 396 17.64 3.83 -14.12
C VAL A 396 17.19 2.49 -14.71
N SER A 397 18.11 1.54 -14.89
CA SER A 397 17.81 0.19 -15.36
C SER A 397 16.87 -0.56 -14.42
N THR A 398 17.02 -0.42 -13.10
CA THR A 398 16.15 -1.09 -12.12
C THR A 398 14.73 -0.52 -12.12
N VAL A 399 14.57 0.80 -12.27
CA VAL A 399 13.24 1.43 -12.31
C VAL A 399 12.52 1.14 -13.62
N GLU A 400 13.24 1.14 -14.75
CA GLU A 400 12.67 0.72 -16.04
C GLU A 400 12.29 -0.77 -16.02
N HIS A 401 13.07 -1.63 -15.38
CA HIS A 401 12.71 -3.04 -15.16
C HIS A 401 11.45 -3.17 -14.30
N VAL A 402 11.35 -2.47 -13.17
CA VAL A 402 10.18 -2.55 -12.28
C VAL A 402 8.91 -2.04 -12.99
N VAL A 403 8.99 -0.94 -13.75
CA VAL A 403 7.84 -0.43 -14.52
C VAL A 403 7.47 -1.39 -15.66
N CYS A 404 8.45 -1.96 -16.36
CA CYS A 404 8.19 -2.94 -17.42
C CYS A 404 7.60 -4.24 -16.87
N THR A 405 8.08 -4.71 -15.72
CA THR A 405 7.54 -5.88 -15.00
C THR A 405 6.12 -5.62 -14.52
N VAL A 406 5.82 -4.47 -13.89
CA VAL A 406 4.46 -4.13 -13.46
C VAL A 406 3.49 -4.03 -14.65
N VAL A 407 3.91 -3.40 -15.75
CA VAL A 407 3.07 -3.31 -16.97
C VAL A 407 2.86 -4.68 -17.62
N THR A 408 3.87 -5.56 -17.59
CA THR A 408 3.80 -6.91 -18.14
C THR A 408 2.92 -7.82 -17.27
N THR A 409 3.05 -7.75 -15.95
CA THR A 409 2.20 -8.48 -15.00
C THR A 409 0.74 -8.04 -15.10
N VAL A 410 0.47 -6.73 -15.22
CA VAL A 410 -0.91 -6.24 -15.44
C VAL A 410 -1.46 -6.70 -16.80
N LYS A 411 -0.65 -6.76 -17.86
CA LYS A 411 -1.06 -7.31 -19.16
C LYS A 411 -1.34 -8.82 -19.09
N LEU A 412 -0.54 -9.59 -18.38
CA LEU A 412 -0.73 -11.03 -18.21
C LEU A 412 -1.99 -11.33 -17.39
N GLN A 413 -2.26 -10.52 -16.36
CA GLN A 413 -3.45 -10.67 -15.52
C GLN A 413 -4.74 -10.33 -16.28
N LEU A 414 -4.73 -9.28 -17.12
CA LEU A 414 -5.85 -8.95 -18.01
C LEU A 414 -6.06 -10.00 -19.13
N ASN A 415 -5.00 -10.62 -19.63
CA ASN A 415 -5.08 -11.71 -20.60
C ASN A 415 -5.58 -13.02 -19.99
N ALA A 416 -5.23 -13.33 -18.73
CA ALA A 416 -5.75 -14.50 -18.02
C ALA A 416 -7.25 -14.35 -17.69
N GLU A 417 -7.68 -13.15 -17.28
CA GLU A 417 -9.09 -12.86 -17.00
C GLU A 417 -9.97 -12.89 -18.27
N SER A 418 -9.44 -12.46 -19.42
CA SER A 418 -10.17 -12.54 -20.70
C SER A 418 -10.28 -13.96 -21.26
N GLN A 419 -9.34 -14.86 -20.94
CA GLN A 419 -9.43 -16.27 -21.30
C GLN A 419 -10.42 -17.06 -20.41
N MET A 420 -10.56 -16.70 -19.13
CA MET A 420 -11.57 -17.31 -18.24
C MET A 420 -13.01 -16.86 -18.54
N ALA A 421 -13.20 -15.66 -19.09
CA ALA A 421 -14.53 -15.17 -19.52
C ALA A 421 -15.04 -15.81 -20.82
N ALA A 422 -14.19 -16.59 -21.52
CA ALA A 422 -14.49 -17.21 -22.81
C ALA A 422 -14.85 -18.70 -22.74
N CYS A 423 -14.92 -19.31 -21.54
CA CYS A 423 -15.47 -20.65 -21.37
C CYS A 423 -17.01 -20.58 -21.30
N PRO A 424 -17.76 -21.08 -22.31
CA PRO A 424 -19.17 -21.36 -22.11
C PRO A 424 -19.31 -22.59 -21.20
N PHE A 425 -20.33 -22.58 -20.36
CA PHE A 425 -20.78 -23.74 -19.56
C PHE A 425 -20.96 -25.00 -20.40
#